data_AF-A0A517P5J1-F1
#
_entry.id   AF-A0A517P5J1-F1
#
_cell.length_a   1.000
_cell.length_b   1.000
_cell.length_c   1.000
_cell.angle_alpha   90.00
_cell.angle_beta   90.00
_cell.angle_gamma   90.00
#
_symmetry.space_group_name_H-M   'P 1'
#
loop_
_entity.id
_entity.type
_entity.pdbx_description
1 polymer ?
#
loop_
_entity_poly.entity_id
_entity_poly.type
_entity_poly.pdbx_seq_one_letter_code
_entity_poly.pdbx_strand_id
1 'polypeptide(L)'
;MPRPLCPVCGYANPPGAAVCEACGEPRPISERLAAGDAPDELFEDDPDFDPAEDEGDATGGVIPYKNPPALIAYYLGLFSGFPLIGLPLGIAAFVLGIMGLKRRRENPKVKGSAHAWIGIGCGGFFALLWGAVVVMIVVSLAVG
;
A
#
# COMPACT_ATOMS: atom_id res chain seq x y z
N MET A 1 -18.77 0.86 44.77
CA MET A 1 -17.99 0.06 43.81
C MET A 1 -16.61 -0.19 44.40
N PRO A 2 -16.03 -1.40 44.31
CA PRO A 2 -14.68 -1.65 44.80
C PRO A 2 -13.66 -0.75 44.07
N ARG A 3 -12.68 -0.23 44.80
CA ARG A 3 -11.59 0.57 44.22
C ARG A 3 -10.62 -0.34 43.48
N PRO A 4 -10.21 -0.01 42.24
CA PRO A 4 -9.25 -0.84 41.51
C PRO A 4 -7.85 -0.72 42.07
N LEU A 5 -7.16 -1.86 42.17
CA LEU A 5 -5.78 -1.94 42.62
C LEU A 5 -4.85 -1.81 41.41
N CYS A 6 -3.82 -0.97 41.52
CA CYS A 6 -2.76 -0.88 40.54
C CYS A 6 -2.01 -2.23 40.43
N PRO A 7 -1.80 -2.81 39.24
CA PRO A 7 -1.12 -4.09 39.07
C PRO A 7 0.38 -4.03 39.39
N VAL A 8 0.97 -2.83 39.38
CA VAL A 8 2.41 -2.63 39.63
C VAL A 8 2.69 -2.39 41.11
N CYS A 9 1.97 -1.48 41.77
CA CYS A 9 2.26 -1.07 43.15
C CYS A 9 1.18 -1.45 44.17
N GLY A 10 0.03 -1.98 43.74
CA GLY A 10 -1.06 -2.37 44.62
C GLY A 10 -1.88 -1.20 45.20
N TYR A 11 -1.62 0.05 44.80
CA TYR A 11 -2.38 1.21 45.28
C TYR A 11 -3.84 1.20 44.81
N ALA A 12 -4.78 1.50 45.71
CA ALA A 12 -6.21 1.54 45.43
C ALA A 12 -6.64 2.91 44.88
N ASN A 13 -6.68 3.03 43.56
CA ASN A 13 -7.02 4.29 42.88
C ASN A 13 -8.53 4.61 42.97
N PRO A 14 -8.92 5.90 42.88
CA PRO A 14 -10.32 6.25 42.69
C PRO A 14 -10.86 5.69 41.35
N PRO A 15 -12.17 5.39 41.25
CA PRO A 15 -12.78 4.96 40.00
C PRO A 15 -12.67 6.06 38.94
N GLY A 16 -12.21 5.71 37.74
CA GLY A 16 -12.00 6.65 36.63
C GLY A 16 -10.65 7.37 36.60
N ALA A 17 -9.73 7.10 37.53
CA ALA A 17 -8.36 7.61 37.40
C ALA A 17 -7.67 7.01 36.17
N ALA A 18 -7.11 7.84 35.28
CA ALA A 18 -6.40 7.40 34.07
C ALA A 18 -5.01 6.80 34.36
N VAL A 19 -4.34 7.31 35.40
CA VAL A 19 -3.02 6.88 35.88
C VAL A 19 -3.06 6.60 37.39
N CYS A 20 -2.13 5.80 37.89
CA CYS A 20 -2.01 5.56 39.31
C CYS A 20 -1.48 6.80 40.05
N GLU A 21 -2.22 7.28 41.04
CA GLU A 21 -1.84 8.48 41.82
C GLU A 21 -0.58 8.28 42.69
N ALA A 22 -0.16 7.03 42.92
CA ALA A 22 1.00 6.70 43.74
C ALA A 22 2.29 6.48 42.93
N CYS A 23 2.21 5.77 41.79
CA CYS A 23 3.40 5.39 41.02
C CYS A 23 3.41 5.90 39.57
N GLY A 24 2.34 6.55 39.11
CA GLY A 24 2.23 7.09 37.75
C GLY A 24 1.94 6.07 36.65
N GLU A 25 1.80 4.78 36.98
CA GLU A 25 1.52 3.73 35.99
C GLU A 25 0.16 3.96 35.31
N PRO A 26 0.07 3.91 33.96
CA PRO A 26 -1.20 3.99 33.26
C PRO A 26 -2.07 2.77 33.55
N ARG A 27 -3.40 2.98 33.58
CA ARG A 27 -4.34 1.88 33.80
C ARG A 27 -4.38 0.94 32.59
N PRO A 28 -4.61 -0.36 32.80
CA PRO A 28 -4.75 -1.31 31.70
C PRO A 28 -5.91 -0.90 30.79
N ILE A 29 -5.74 -1.11 29.48
CA ILE A 29 -6.67 -0.67 28.43
C ILE A 29 -8.11 -1.16 28.70
N SER A 30 -8.28 -2.38 29.22
CA SER A 30 -9.59 -2.95 29.58
C SER A 30 -10.36 -2.11 30.61
N GLU A 31 -9.65 -1.37 31.45
CA GLU A 31 -10.23 -0.58 32.53
C GLU A 31 -10.45 0.88 32.13
N ARG A 32 -9.63 1.40 31.21
CA ARG A 32 -9.83 2.71 30.55
C ARG A 32 -11.06 2.68 29.64
N LEU A 33 -11.20 1.60 28.86
CA LEU A 33 -12.42 1.32 28.07
C LEU A 33 -13.68 1.19 28.95
N ALA A 34 -13.55 0.56 30.13
CA ALA A 34 -14.67 0.42 31.07
C ALA A 34 -15.04 1.75 31.77
N ALA A 35 -14.13 2.72 31.82
CA ALA A 35 -14.36 4.06 32.37
C ALA A 35 -15.02 5.03 31.38
N GLY A 36 -15.19 4.61 30.12
CA GLY A 36 -15.84 5.42 29.08
C GLY A 36 -14.89 6.29 28.27
N ASP A 37 -13.58 6.05 28.36
CA ASP A 37 -12.59 6.65 27.45
C ASP A 37 -12.94 6.21 26.03
N ALA A 38 -13.10 7.17 25.13
CA ALA A 38 -13.44 6.89 23.74
C ALA A 38 -12.25 6.19 23.08
N PRO A 39 -12.45 5.11 22.29
CA PRO A 39 -11.35 4.37 21.67
C PRO A 39 -10.42 5.25 20.84
N ASP A 40 -10.96 6.32 20.25
CA ASP A 40 -10.29 7.36 19.48
C ASP A 40 -9.22 8.11 20.29
N GLU A 41 -9.41 8.37 21.59
CA GLU A 41 -8.40 9.03 22.43
C GLU A 41 -7.28 8.07 22.88
N LEU A 42 -7.46 6.74 22.75
CA LEU A 42 -6.44 5.74 23.09
C LEU A 42 -5.37 5.56 22.00
N PHE A 43 -5.61 6.07 20.78
CA PHE A 43 -4.69 5.98 19.64
C PHE A 43 -3.95 7.30 19.35
N GLU A 44 -4.33 8.40 19.99
CA GLU A 44 -3.71 9.71 19.76
C GLU A 44 -2.42 9.94 20.58
N ASP A 45 -2.21 9.15 21.64
CA ASP A 45 -1.06 9.24 22.56
C ASP A 45 0.03 8.18 22.28
N ASP A 46 0.20 7.72 21.03
CA ASP A 46 1.40 6.95 20.66
C ASP A 46 2.53 7.93 20.29
N PRO A 47 3.55 8.14 21.16
CA PRO A 47 4.65 9.07 20.89
C PRO A 47 5.54 8.62 19.73
N ASP A 48 5.37 7.38 19.24
CA ASP A 48 6.02 6.85 18.04
C ASP A 48 5.12 6.94 16.78
N PHE A 49 3.88 7.45 16.88
CA PHE A 49 3.03 7.72 15.72
C PHE A 49 3.55 8.95 14.98
N ASP A 50 4.50 8.71 14.07
CA ASP A 50 4.93 9.69 13.08
C ASP A 50 3.99 9.61 11.85
N PRO A 51 3.05 10.56 11.65
CA PRO A 51 2.21 10.59 10.46
C PRO A 51 3.02 10.73 9.16
N ALA A 52 4.33 11.05 9.23
CA ALA A 52 5.22 11.03 8.09
C ALA A 52 5.61 9.60 7.63
N GLU A 53 5.53 8.59 8.50
CA GLU A 53 5.79 7.19 8.11
C GLU A 53 4.57 6.53 7.43
N ASP A 54 3.36 6.96 7.79
CA ASP A 54 2.09 6.47 7.21
C ASP A 54 1.66 7.25 5.95
N GLU A 55 2.64 7.85 5.23
CA GLU A 55 2.40 8.54 3.96
C GLU A 55 2.14 7.59 2.77
N GLY A 56 1.94 6.30 3.04
CA GLY A 56 1.35 5.35 2.10
C GLY A 56 -0.11 5.71 1.81
N ASP A 57 -0.53 5.55 0.56
CA ASP A 57 -1.94 5.61 0.13
C ASP A 57 -2.82 4.83 1.14
N ALA A 58 -4.10 5.19 1.34
CA ALA A 58 -5.04 4.65 2.37
C ALA A 58 -5.10 3.10 2.55
N THR A 59 -4.43 2.38 1.65
CA THR A 59 -4.10 0.95 1.67
C THR A 59 -2.72 0.60 2.27
N GLY A 60 -2.07 1.48 3.04
CA GLY A 60 -0.68 1.32 3.48
C GLY A 60 0.35 1.41 2.34
N GLY A 61 -0.04 1.98 1.20
CA GLY A 61 0.78 2.08 0.00
C GLY A 61 0.94 0.78 -0.81
N VAL A 62 0.05 -0.20 -0.58
CA VAL A 62 -0.09 -1.40 -1.44
C VAL A 62 -0.61 -1.01 -2.82
N ILE A 63 -1.64 -0.16 -2.87
CA ILE A 63 -2.21 0.35 -4.13
C ILE A 63 -1.72 1.78 -4.36
N PRO A 64 -0.91 2.03 -5.42
CA PRO A 64 -0.28 3.33 -5.63
C PRO A 64 -1.19 4.31 -6.38
N TYR A 65 -2.23 4.83 -5.73
CA TYR A 65 -3.13 5.87 -6.25
C TYR A 65 -2.42 7.19 -6.56
N LYS A 66 -1.37 7.53 -5.79
CA LYS A 66 -0.54 8.72 -6.06
C LYS A 66 0.38 8.53 -7.29
N ASN A 67 0.43 7.32 -7.85
CA ASN A 67 1.21 6.96 -9.04
C ASN A 67 0.33 6.33 -10.15
N PRO A 68 -0.57 7.11 -10.79
CA PRO A 68 -1.45 6.58 -11.83
C PRO A 68 -0.72 5.85 -12.98
N PRO A 69 0.45 6.29 -13.50
CA PRO A 69 1.10 5.54 -14.57
C PRO A 69 1.58 4.15 -14.13
N ALA A 70 2.04 3.98 -12.88
CA ALA A 70 2.42 2.65 -12.36
C ALA A 70 1.19 1.72 -12.23
N LEU A 71 0.06 2.25 -11.79
CA LEU A 71 -1.19 1.51 -11.64
C LEU A 71 -1.75 1.09 -13.01
N ILE A 72 -1.80 2.01 -13.98
CA ILE A 72 -2.27 1.73 -15.33
C ILE A 72 -1.33 0.73 -16.02
N ALA A 73 -0.01 0.88 -15.84
CA ALA A 73 0.97 -0.06 -16.39
C ALA A 73 0.74 -1.48 -15.89
N TYR A 74 0.42 -1.66 -14.61
CA TYR A 74 0.10 -2.96 -14.04
C TYR A 74 -1.11 -3.60 -14.73
N TYR A 75 -2.22 -2.87 -14.84
CA TYR A 75 -3.42 -3.41 -15.48
C TYR A 75 -3.20 -3.71 -16.96
N LEU A 76 -2.64 -2.77 -17.73
CA LEU A 76 -2.37 -2.99 -19.15
C LEU A 76 -1.36 -4.13 -19.36
N GLY A 77 -0.38 -4.27 -18.48
CA GLY A 77 0.60 -5.36 -18.52
C GLY A 77 -0.07 -6.72 -18.36
N LEU A 78 -0.97 -6.89 -17.38
CA LEU A 78 -1.73 -8.12 -17.20
C LEU A 78 -2.67 -8.40 -18.38
N PHE A 79 -3.41 -7.40 -18.85
CA PHE A 79 -4.35 -7.55 -19.97
C PHE A 79 -3.68 -7.66 -21.34
N SER A 80 -2.38 -7.37 -21.45
CA SER A 80 -1.62 -7.57 -22.70
C SER A 80 -1.44 -9.05 -23.09
N GLY A 81 -1.81 -9.99 -22.21
CA GLY A 81 -1.86 -11.41 -22.54
C GLY A 81 -2.94 -11.80 -23.56
N PHE A 82 -3.93 -10.92 -23.83
CA PHE A 82 -4.98 -11.23 -24.79
C PHE A 82 -4.49 -11.16 -26.26
N PRO A 83 -4.86 -12.14 -27.11
CA PRO A 83 -4.56 -12.08 -28.54
C PRO A 83 -5.19 -10.85 -29.19
N LEU A 84 -4.56 -10.34 -30.26
CA LEU A 84 -4.96 -9.17 -31.07
C LEU A 84 -4.75 -7.81 -30.41
N ILE A 85 -5.21 -7.63 -29.16
CA ILE A 85 -5.05 -6.37 -28.44
C ILE A 85 -3.74 -6.33 -27.62
N GLY A 86 -3.10 -7.48 -27.42
CA GLY A 86 -1.93 -7.62 -26.56
C GLY A 86 -0.72 -6.81 -26.99
N LEU A 87 -0.48 -6.65 -28.30
CA LEU A 87 0.65 -5.87 -28.80
C LEU A 87 0.56 -4.38 -28.43
N PRO A 88 -0.51 -3.63 -28.79
CA PRO A 88 -0.62 -2.23 -28.40
C PRO A 88 -0.70 -2.04 -26.89
N LEU A 89 -1.40 -2.94 -26.17
CA LEU A 89 -1.47 -2.86 -24.70
C LEU A 89 -0.12 -3.12 -24.03
N GLY A 90 0.65 -4.08 -24.52
CA GLY A 90 1.98 -4.42 -23.98
C GLY A 90 2.97 -3.28 -24.15
N ILE A 91 2.97 -2.62 -25.32
CA ILE A 91 3.80 -1.43 -25.58
C ILE A 91 3.39 -0.29 -24.63
N ALA A 92 2.09 -0.01 -24.52
CA ALA A 92 1.59 1.03 -23.62
C ALA A 92 1.97 0.74 -22.15
N ALA A 93 1.78 -0.49 -21.69
CA ALA A 93 2.13 -0.94 -20.34
C ALA A 93 3.63 -0.75 -20.04
N PHE A 94 4.49 -1.10 -21.00
CA PHE A 94 5.93 -0.93 -20.87
C PHE A 94 6.33 0.55 -20.69
N VAL A 95 5.80 1.43 -21.53
CA VAL A 95 6.09 2.87 -21.47
C VAL A 95 5.56 3.49 -20.17
N LEU A 96 4.30 3.20 -19.82
CA LEU A 96 3.68 3.68 -18.59
C LEU A 96 4.42 3.18 -17.34
N GLY A 97 4.94 1.95 -17.37
CA GLY A 97 5.73 1.39 -16.27
C GLY A 97 7.03 2.17 -16.05
N ILE A 98 7.74 2.53 -17.12
CA ILE A 98 8.94 3.37 -17.04
C ILE A 98 8.59 4.76 -16.48
N MET A 99 7.49 5.36 -16.93
CA MET A 99 7.01 6.64 -16.41
C MET A 99 6.65 6.56 -14.92
N GLY A 100 6.04 5.45 -14.48
CA GLY A 100 5.71 5.19 -13.08
C GLY A 100 6.95 5.09 -12.18
N LEU A 101 8.01 4.42 -12.66
CA LEU A 101 9.30 4.38 -11.96
C LEU A 101 9.97 5.74 -11.91
N LYS A 102 9.92 6.52 -13.00
CA LYS A 102 10.47 7.88 -13.05
C LYS A 102 9.78 8.79 -12.02
N ARG A 103 8.46 8.73 -11.92
CA ARG A 103 7.68 9.54 -10.96
C ARG A 103 7.99 9.20 -9.50
N ARG A 104 8.19 7.91 -9.20
CA ARG A 104 8.65 7.44 -7.87
C ARG A 104 10.08 7.90 -7.56
N ARG A 105 10.95 7.99 -8.57
CA ARG A 105 12.32 8.51 -8.41
C ARG A 105 12.33 10.01 -8.13
N GLU A 106 11.45 10.77 -8.77
CA GLU A 106 11.30 12.21 -8.57
C GLU A 106 10.72 12.53 -7.19
N ASN A 107 9.75 11.74 -6.72
CA ASN A 107 9.13 11.90 -5.42
C ASN A 107 9.06 10.53 -4.69
N PRO A 108 10.02 10.21 -3.82
CA PRO A 108 10.07 8.92 -3.10
C PRO A 108 8.82 8.61 -2.27
N LYS A 109 8.08 9.65 -1.84
CA LYS A 109 6.78 9.55 -1.17
C LYS A 109 5.71 8.85 -2.01
N VAL A 110 5.88 8.83 -3.34
CA VAL A 110 4.97 8.18 -4.28
C VAL A 110 5.37 6.70 -4.43
N LYS A 111 4.62 5.78 -3.80
CA LYS A 111 4.89 4.33 -3.90
C LYS A 111 4.48 3.76 -5.28
N GLY A 112 4.64 2.45 -5.49
CA GLY A 112 4.18 1.76 -6.72
C GLY A 112 5.24 1.06 -7.58
N SER A 113 6.45 0.84 -7.08
CA SER A 113 7.51 0.19 -7.87
C SER A 113 7.22 -1.25 -8.27
N ALA A 114 6.56 -2.02 -7.40
CA ALA A 114 6.13 -3.38 -7.74
C ALA A 114 5.18 -3.37 -8.94
N HIS A 115 4.17 -2.50 -8.92
CA HIS A 115 3.20 -2.33 -10.01
C HIS A 115 3.86 -1.90 -11.32
N ALA A 116 4.80 -0.94 -11.24
CA ALA A 116 5.54 -0.49 -12.41
C ALA A 116 6.43 -1.60 -13.00
N TRP A 117 7.13 -2.38 -12.17
CA TRP A 117 7.94 -3.51 -12.64
C TRP A 117 7.11 -4.62 -13.26
N ILE A 118 5.95 -4.93 -12.69
CA ILE A 118 5.01 -5.91 -13.29
C ILE A 118 4.55 -5.41 -14.66
N GLY A 119 4.18 -4.13 -14.78
CA GLY A 119 3.81 -3.52 -16.06
C GLY A 119 4.93 -3.59 -17.12
N ILE A 120 6.17 -3.30 -16.73
CA ILE A 120 7.35 -3.41 -17.61
C ILE A 120 7.60 -4.86 -18.01
N GLY A 121 7.62 -5.78 -17.05
CA GLY A 121 7.91 -7.19 -17.29
C GLY A 121 6.86 -7.85 -18.18
N CYS A 122 5.59 -7.81 -17.76
CA CYS A 122 4.49 -8.38 -18.52
C CYS A 122 4.30 -7.66 -19.86
N GLY A 123 4.26 -6.33 -19.87
CA GLY A 123 4.05 -5.55 -21.09
C GLY A 123 5.16 -5.76 -22.13
N GLY A 124 6.43 -5.76 -21.69
CA GLY A 124 7.56 -6.03 -22.57
C GLY A 124 7.55 -7.46 -23.13
N PHE A 125 7.30 -8.46 -22.27
CA PHE A 125 7.23 -9.86 -22.70
C PHE A 125 6.11 -10.09 -23.73
N PHE A 126 4.89 -9.63 -23.45
CA PHE A 126 3.76 -9.82 -24.35
C PHE A 126 3.89 -8.98 -25.63
N ALA A 127 4.47 -7.77 -25.57
CA ALA A 127 4.76 -7.00 -26.78
C ALA A 127 5.73 -7.74 -27.71
N LEU A 128 6.79 -8.34 -27.17
CA LEU A 128 7.72 -9.15 -27.96
C LEU A 128 7.05 -10.40 -28.52
N LEU A 129 6.28 -11.12 -27.70
CA LEU A 129 5.58 -12.33 -28.11
C LEU A 129 4.59 -12.05 -29.25
N TRP A 130 3.68 -11.08 -29.07
CA TRP A 130 2.70 -10.76 -30.10
C TRP A 130 3.34 -10.12 -31.33
N GLY A 131 4.40 -9.31 -31.16
CA GLY A 131 5.18 -8.77 -32.25
C GLY A 131 5.80 -9.87 -33.12
N ALA A 132 6.39 -10.89 -32.50
CA ALA A 132 6.93 -12.05 -33.20
C ALA A 132 5.85 -12.83 -33.96
N VAL A 133 4.69 -13.07 -33.33
CA VAL A 133 3.55 -13.74 -33.98
C VAL A 133 3.07 -12.96 -35.21
N VAL A 134 2.91 -11.64 -35.10
CA VAL A 134 2.49 -10.78 -36.22
C VAL A 134 3.52 -10.85 -37.36
N VAL A 135 4.82 -10.75 -37.05
CA VAL A 135 5.89 -10.87 -38.05
C VAL A 135 5.83 -12.23 -38.75
N MET A 136 5.69 -13.32 -38.00
CA MET A 136 5.60 -14.67 -38.56
C MET A 136 4.40 -14.81 -39.50
N ILE A 137 3.22 -14.29 -39.13
CA ILE A 137 2.02 -14.29 -39.97
C ILE A 137 2.27 -13.53 -41.27
N VAL A 138 2.84 -12.32 -41.18
CA VAL A 138 3.15 -11.50 -42.37
C VAL A 138 4.13 -12.19 -43.30
N VAL A 139 5.19 -12.81 -42.75
CA VAL A 139 6.16 -13.58 -43.53
C VAL A 139 5.52 -14.79 -44.19
N SER A 140 4.69 -15.55 -43.47
CA SER A 140 3.97 -16.69 -44.03
C SER A 140 3.05 -16.28 -45.18
N LEU A 141 2.34 -15.15 -45.06
CA LEU A 141 1.49 -14.62 -46.13
C LEU A 141 2.28 -14.05 -47.32
N ALA A 142 3.53 -13.64 -47.12
CA ALA A 142 4.36 -13.08 -48.18
C ALA A 142 5.12 -14.15 -48.98
N VAL A 143 5.34 -15.34 -48.39
CA VAL A 143 6.13 -16.43 -48.97
C VAL A 143 5.26 -17.59 -49.47
N GLY A 144 4.05 -17.76 -48.92
CA GLY A 144 3.06 -18.76 -49.35
C GLY A 144 2.14 -18.24 -50.44
#